data_AF-A0AAD9IQ13-F1
#
_entry.id   AF-A0AAD9IQ13-F1
#
_cell.length_a   1.000
_cell.length_b   1.000
_cell.length_c   1.000
_cell.angle_alpha   90.00
_cell.angle_beta   90.00
_cell.angle_gamma   90.00
#
_symmetry.space_group_name_H-M   'P 1'
#
loop_
_entity.id
_entity.type
_entity.pdbx_description
1 polymer ?
#
loop_
_entity_poly.entity_id
_entity_poly.type
_entity_poly.pdbx_seq_one_letter_code
_entity_poly.pdbx_strand_id
1 'polypeptide(L)'
;EYSFFRSGKPKGERREAGVGFAFKKDIVTKLIEMPRPVSDRIMTMRQPLSKDNFSTIISVYAPTMTNPDENKEAFYNSQQVCSVASSLVQISYC
;
A
#
# COMPACT_ATOMS: atom_id res chain seq x y z
N GLU A 1 -7.50 8.89 19.11
CA GLU A 1 -7.04 7.49 19.02
C GLU A 1 -6.97 7.06 17.56
N TYR A 2 -6.03 6.18 17.19
CA TYR A 2 -5.76 5.76 15.81
C TYR A 2 -5.83 4.24 15.65
N SER A 3 -6.31 3.79 14.50
CA SER A 3 -6.25 2.39 14.07
C SER A 3 -5.19 2.23 12.98
N PHE A 4 -4.39 1.17 13.09
CA PHE A 4 -3.28 0.91 12.18
C PHE A 4 -3.53 -0.37 11.39
N PHE A 5 -3.45 -0.28 10.07
CA PHE A 5 -3.46 -1.42 9.14
C PHE A 5 -2.05 -1.58 8.61
N ARG A 6 -1.44 -2.77 8.77
CA ARG A 6 -0.04 -3.00 8.40
C ARG A 6 0.11 -4.34 7.69
N SER A 7 0.94 -4.33 6.66
CA SER A 7 1.41 -5.50 5.93
C SER A 7 2.91 -5.60 6.09
N GLY A 8 3.41 -6.81 6.26
CA GLY A 8 4.83 -7.08 6.44
C GLY A 8 5.07 -8.56 6.67
N LYS A 9 6.34 -8.93 6.78
CA LYS A 9 6.73 -10.33 6.98
C LYS A 9 6.31 -10.87 8.37
N PRO A 10 6.05 -12.19 8.47
CA PRO A 10 5.72 -12.85 9.73
C PRO A 10 6.80 -12.67 10.80
N LYS A 11 6.43 -12.92 12.06
CA LYS A 11 7.38 -12.90 13.17
C LYS A 11 8.40 -14.03 12.99
N GLY A 12 9.69 -13.69 12.93
CA GLY A 12 10.78 -14.65 12.72
C GLY A 12 11.55 -14.43 11.42
N GLU A 13 10.98 -13.71 10.46
CA GLU A 13 11.66 -13.30 9.23
C GLU A 13 12.24 -11.88 9.36
N ARG A 14 13.34 -11.62 8.63
CA ARG A 14 13.95 -10.29 8.59
C ARG A 14 12.96 -9.30 7.96
N ARG A 15 12.60 -8.27 8.72
CA ARG A 15 11.70 -7.21 8.25
C ARG A 15 12.46 -6.20 7.40
N GLU A 16 12.55 -6.49 6.11
CA GLU A 16 13.17 -5.60 5.13
C GLU A 16 12.18 -4.60 4.51
N ALA A 17 10.88 -4.82 4.74
CA ALA A 17 9.80 -3.97 4.27
C ALA A 17 8.58 -4.05 5.18
N GLY A 18 7.75 -3.01 5.08
CA GLY A 18 6.40 -2.98 5.63
C GLY A 18 5.68 -1.73 5.17
N VAL A 19 4.41 -1.86 4.86
CA VAL A 19 3.53 -0.76 4.47
C VAL A 19 2.27 -0.78 5.31
N GLY A 20 1.63 0.38 5.42
CA GLY A 20 0.43 0.48 6.22
C GLY A 20 -0.24 1.83 6.15
N PHE A 21 -1.47 1.85 6.65
CA PHE A 21 -2.24 3.06 6.85
C PHE A 21 -2.55 3.28 8.33
N ALA A 22 -2.57 4.55 8.72
CA ALA A 22 -3.03 4.99 10.03
C ALA A 22 -4.26 5.88 9.84
N PHE A 23 -5.37 5.49 10.46
CA PHE A 23 -6.62 6.27 10.42
C PHE A 23 -7.00 6.69 11.84
N LYS A 24 -7.55 7.90 11.98
CA LYS A 24 -8.27 8.26 13.22
C LYS A 24 -9.48 7.34 13.37
N LYS A 25 -9.78 6.87 14.59
CA LYS A 25 -10.91 5.94 14.82
C LYS A 25 -12.22 6.43 14.21
N ASP A 26 -12.52 7.72 14.30
CA ASP A 26 -13.75 8.32 13.76
C ASP A 26 -13.83 8.30 12.22
N ILE A 27 -12.71 8.08 11.54
CA ILE A 27 -12.63 7.91 10.08
C ILE A 27 -12.81 6.44 9.72
N VAL A 28 -12.24 5.52 10.52
CA VAL A 28 -12.31 4.07 10.27
C VAL A 28 -13.76 3.60 10.19
N THR A 29 -14.63 4.10 11.07
CA THR A 29 -16.06 3.77 11.08
C THR A 29 -16.82 4.26 9.84
N LYS A 30 -16.22 5.18 9.07
CA LYS A 30 -16.78 5.75 7.83
C LYS A 30 -16.11 5.19 6.57
N LEU A 31 -15.11 4.32 6.70
CA LEU A 31 -14.51 3.64 5.56
C LEU A 31 -15.53 2.65 5.00
N ILE A 32 -15.73 2.72 3.68
CA ILE A 32 -16.62 1.78 2.99
C ILE A 32 -15.83 0.51 2.60
N GLU A 33 -14.54 0.65 2.29
CA GLU A 33 -13.63 -0.47 2.13
C GLU A 33 -12.41 -0.32 3.05
N MET A 34 -12.05 -1.42 3.70
CA MET A 34 -10.86 -1.48 4.54
C MET A 34 -9.60 -1.59 3.68
N PRO A 35 -8.45 -1.07 4.15
CA PRO A 35 -7.19 -1.26 3.44
C PRO A 35 -6.85 -2.74 3.23
N ARG A 36 -6.42 -3.08 2.03
CA ARG A 36 -6.08 -4.44 1.62
C ARG A 36 -4.58 -4.55 1.34
N PRO A 37 -3.88 -5.48 1.99
CA PRO A 37 -2.49 -5.78 1.65
C PRO A 37 -2.43 -6.49 0.28
N VAL A 38 -1.61 -5.98 -0.63
CA VAL A 38 -1.30 -6.64 -1.91
C VAL A 38 0.02 -7.42 -1.76
N SER A 39 0.99 -6.84 -1.06
CA SER A 39 2.22 -7.48 -0.61
C SER A 39 2.76 -6.86 0.67
N ASP A 40 3.92 -7.32 1.12
CA ASP A 40 4.68 -6.70 2.21
C ASP A 40 5.16 -5.28 1.87
N ARG A 41 5.21 -4.91 0.58
CA ARG A 41 5.62 -3.60 0.07
C ARG A 41 4.49 -2.76 -0.54
N ILE A 42 3.29 -3.31 -0.72
CA ILE A 42 2.16 -2.60 -1.35
C ILE A 42 0.87 -2.84 -0.57
N MET A 43 0.19 -1.76 -0.19
CA MET A 43 -1.13 -1.78 0.40
C MET A 43 -2.03 -0.78 -0.31
N THR A 44 -3.26 -1.17 -0.60
CA THR A 44 -4.23 -0.31 -1.30
C THR A 44 -5.47 -0.09 -0.45
N MET A 45 -6.16 1.02 -0.66
CA MET A 45 -7.47 1.29 -0.11
C MET A 45 -8.31 2.01 -1.16
N ARG A 46 -9.55 1.58 -1.36
CA ARG A 46 -10.49 2.28 -2.24
C ARG A 46 -11.51 3.03 -1.41
N GLN A 47 -11.71 4.30 -1.74
CA GLN A 47 -12.69 5.15 -1.10
C GLN A 47 -13.60 5.74 -2.17
N PRO A 48 -14.93 5.62 -2.06
CA PRO A 48 -15.84 6.22 -3.03
C PRO A 48 -15.72 7.75 -3.00
N LEU A 49 -15.63 8.34 -4.19
CA LEU A 49 -15.66 9.78 -4.42
C LEU A 49 -17.07 10.25 -4.79
N SER A 50 -17.80 9.43 -5.57
CA SER A 50 -19.18 9.68 -5.98
C SER A 50 -19.90 8.34 -6.22
N LYS A 51 -21.17 8.40 -6.67
CA LYS A 51 -22.05 7.23 -6.84
C LYS A 51 -21.41 6.10 -7.67
N ASP A 52 -20.60 6.44 -8.67
CA ASP A 52 -19.96 5.48 -9.58
C ASP A 52 -18.43 5.63 -9.67
N ASN A 53 -17.81 6.56 -8.90
CA ASN A 53 -16.36 6.78 -8.93
C ASN A 53 -15.69 6.48 -7.60
N PHE A 54 -14.50 5.90 -7.65
CA PHE A 54 -13.67 5.57 -6.50
C PHE A 54 -12.28 6.19 -6.64
N SER A 55 -11.73 6.66 -5.53
CA SER A 55 -10.32 6.97 -5.38
C SER A 55 -9.60 5.73 -4.84
N THR A 56 -8.50 5.34 -5.48
CA THR A 56 -7.61 4.31 -4.94
C THR A 56 -6.40 5.00 -4.32
N ILE A 57 -6.22 4.85 -3.01
CA ILE A 57 -5.03 5.29 -2.28
C ILE A 57 -4.08 4.11 -2.17
N ILE A 58 -2.81 4.32 -2.50
CA ILE A 58 -1.79 3.27 -2.52
C ILE A 58 -0.65 3.70 -1.61
N SER A 59 -0.29 2.83 -0.67
CA SER A 59 0.93 2.94 0.15
C SER A 59 1.94 1.93 -0.39
N VAL A 60 3.07 2.43 -0.91
CA VAL A 60 4.13 1.61 -1.52
C VAL A 60 5.46 1.91 -0.87
N TYR A 61 6.23 0.85 -0.58
CA TYR A 61 7.62 0.96 -0.16
C TYR A 61 8.55 0.34 -1.22
N ALA A 62 9.14 1.19 -2.04
CA ALA A 62 10.09 0.78 -3.06
C ALA A 62 11.35 0.16 -2.43
N PRO A 63 12.01 -0.80 -3.10
CA PRO A 63 13.31 -1.30 -2.69
C PRO A 63 14.32 -0.13 -2.58
N THR A 64 15.17 -0.16 -1.55
CA THR A 64 16.21 0.87 -1.35
C THR A 64 17.29 0.78 -2.42
N MET A 65 18.02 1.88 -2.65
CA MET A 65 19.15 1.93 -3.59
C MET A 65 20.23 0.85 -3.35
N THR A 66 20.38 0.41 -2.10
CA THR A 66 21.33 -0.62 -1.68
C THR A 66 20.90 -2.04 -2.08
N ASN A 67 19.66 -2.25 -2.54
CA ASN A 67 19.24 -3.54 -3.06
C ASN A 67 19.86 -3.80 -4.45
N PRO A 68 20.18 -5.07 -4.77
CA PRO A 68 20.62 -5.47 -6.10
C PRO A 68 19.65 -5.00 -7.20
N ASP A 69 20.17 -4.74 -8.40
CA ASP A 69 19.36 -4.32 -9.55
C ASP A 69 18.29 -5.35 -9.90
N GLU A 70 18.62 -6.64 -9.82
CA GLU A 70 17.67 -7.74 -10.00
C GLU A 70 16.43 -7.63 -9.08
N ASN A 71 16.62 -7.26 -7.81
CA ASN A 71 15.52 -7.09 -6.86
C ASN A 71 14.67 -5.86 -7.18
N LYS A 72 15.29 -4.79 -7.67
CA LYS A 72 14.59 -3.56 -8.09
C LYS A 72 13.77 -3.83 -9.35
N GLU A 73 14.37 -4.43 -10.36
CA GLU A 73 13.68 -4.80 -11.60
C GLU A 73 12.56 -5.80 -11.36
N ALA A 74 12.78 -6.83 -10.55
CA ALA A 74 11.74 -7.78 -10.17
C ALA A 74 10.55 -7.10 -9.48
N PHE A 75 10.82 -6.08 -8.64
CA PHE A 75 9.75 -5.30 -8.01
C PHE A 75 8.98 -4.45 -9.03
N TYR A 76 9.67 -3.64 -9.86
CA TYR A 76 9.01 -2.76 -10.82
C TYR A 76 8.30 -3.49 -11.95
N ASN A 77 8.80 -4.66 -12.34
CA ASN A 77 8.18 -5.53 -13.35
C ASN A 77 7.15 -6.49 -12.74
N SER A 78 6.91 -6.43 -11.42
CA SER A 78 5.94 -7.31 -10.79
C SER A 78 4.50 -6.96 -11.22
N GLN A 79 3.68 -8.01 -11.41
CA GLN A 79 2.27 -7.84 -11.74
C GLN A 79 1.50 -7.01 -10.69
N GLN A 80 1.94 -7.08 -9.43
CA GLN A 80 1.36 -6.31 -8.34
C GLN A 80 1.53 -4.81 -8.55
N VAL A 81 2.74 -4.35 -8.92
CA VAL A 81 3.01 -2.95 -9.24
C VAL A 81 2.23 -2.52 -10.49
N CYS A 82 2.22 -3.34 -11.55
CA CYS A 82 1.47 -3.05 -12.77
C CYS A 82 -0.03 -2.91 -12.50
N SER A 83 -0.61 -3.76 -11.64
CA SER A 83 -2.05 -3.75 -11.32
C SER A 83 -2.49 -2.48 -10.58
N VAL A 84 -1.62 -1.87 -9.77
CA VAL A 84 -1.92 -0.62 -9.06
C VAL A 84 -1.59 0.63 -9.89
N ALA A 85 -0.62 0.55 -10.81
CA ALA A 85 -0.24 1.65 -11.69
C ALA A 85 -1.32 2.02 -12.73
N SER A 86 -2.28 1.13 -13.02
CA SER A 86 -3.44 1.44 -13.87
C SER A 86 -4.49 2.34 -13.20
N SER A 87 -4.38 2.58 -11.89
CA SER A 87 -5.19 3.57 -11.17
C SER A 87 -4.35 4.83 -10.91
N LEU A 88 -4.93 6.03 -11.10
CA LEU A 88 -4.26 7.33 -10.87
C LEU A 88 -3.60 7.35 -9.48
N VAL A 89 -2.27 7.23 -9.45
CA VAL A 89 -1.48 7.17 -8.21
C VAL A 89 -1.16 8.59 -7.76
N GLN A 90 -1.81 9.06 -6.69
CA GLN A 90 -1.33 10.26 -5.99
C GLN A 90 -0.29 9.82 -4.96
N ILE A 91 0.98 9.76 -5.36
CA ILE A 91 2.10 9.50 -4.45
C ILE A 91 2.30 10.74 -3.59
N SER A 92 1.75 10.75 -2.38
CA SER A 92 2.15 11.73 -1.37
C SER A 92 3.46 11.23 -0.75
N TYR A 93 4.57 11.86 -1.11
CA TYR A 93 5.80 11.75 -0.33
C TYR A 93 5.55 12.48 1.01
N CYS A 94 5.78 11.79 2.13
CA CYS A 94 6.09 12.45 3.40
C CYS A 94 7.60 12.63 3.49
#